data_AF-Q7XZ74-F1
#
_entry.id   AF-Q7XZ74-F1
#
_cell.length_a   1.000
_cell.length_b   1.000
_cell.length_c   1.000
_cell.angle_alpha   90.00
_cell.angle_beta   90.00
_cell.angle_gamma   90.00
#
_symmetry.space_group_name_H-M   'P 1'
#
loop_
_entity.id
_entity.type
_entity.pdbx_description
1 polymer ?
#
loop_
_entity_poly.entity_id
_entity_poly.type
_entity_poly.pdbx_seq_one_letter_code
_entity_poly.pdbx_strand_id
1 'polypeptide(L)'
;RARKEEANALYNAANYHRAIHLYTVAISSPHVPDHERAIYLANRAAAALKLQRFQDVVRDASQALDLNPGYVKALVRRKEARERLADWQGALEDAKQLALPPAELHRLSTAAQQKEATDRQEAMSALKGLGNSILSNFGMSLDDFAVEKDPNSGSFNVKMK
;
A
#
# COMPACT_ATOMS: atom_id res chain seq x y z
N ARG A 1 -27.98 -1.44 16.70
CA ARG A 1 -28.37 -0.04 16.38
C ARG A 1 -27.86 0.99 17.40
N ALA A 2 -28.20 0.89 18.70
CA ALA A 2 -27.74 1.84 19.73
C ALA A 2 -26.21 2.06 19.77
N ARG A 3 -25.41 1.00 19.75
CA ARG A 3 -23.92 1.10 19.76
C ARG A 3 -23.34 1.82 18.53
N LYS A 4 -24.01 1.75 17.38
CA LYS A 4 -23.61 2.47 16.15
C LYS A 4 -23.76 3.97 16.34
N GLU A 5 -24.91 4.38 16.86
CA GLU A 5 -25.26 5.78 17.05
C GLU A 5 -24.33 6.42 18.09
N GLU A 6 -24.02 5.70 19.17
CA GLU A 6 -23.04 6.12 20.17
C GLU A 6 -21.61 6.25 19.59
N ALA A 7 -21.15 5.25 18.82
CA ALA A 7 -19.84 5.32 18.16
C ALA A 7 -19.76 6.50 17.17
N ASN A 8 -20.83 6.75 16.42
CA ASN A 8 -20.92 7.90 15.51
C ASN A 8 -20.93 9.23 16.27
N ALA A 9 -21.61 9.31 17.43
CA ALA A 9 -21.61 10.49 18.28
C ALA A 9 -20.19 10.79 18.81
N LEU A 10 -19.48 9.77 19.28
CA LEU A 10 -18.07 9.91 19.69
C LEU A 10 -17.17 10.34 18.53
N TYR A 11 -17.38 9.79 17.34
CA TYR A 11 -16.65 10.21 16.13
C TYR A 11 -16.88 11.69 15.82
N ASN A 12 -18.13 12.16 15.87
CA ASN A 12 -18.49 13.55 15.65
C ASN A 12 -17.93 14.48 16.74
N ALA A 13 -17.80 13.99 17.97
CA ALA A 13 -17.15 14.68 19.08
C ALA A 13 -15.60 14.60 19.03
N ALA A 14 -15.02 14.15 17.91
CA ALA A 14 -13.59 13.94 17.71
C ALA A 14 -12.93 12.96 18.71
N ASN A 15 -13.72 12.18 19.44
CA ASN A 15 -13.22 11.16 20.36
C ASN A 15 -12.96 9.84 19.61
N TYR A 16 -11.98 9.88 18.71
CA TYR A 16 -11.72 8.79 17.77
C TYR A 16 -11.29 7.50 18.46
N HIS A 17 -10.53 7.57 19.55
CA HIS A 17 -10.13 6.38 20.32
C HIS A 17 -11.33 5.63 20.89
N ARG A 18 -12.27 6.34 21.53
CA ARG A 18 -13.49 5.70 22.05
C ARG A 18 -14.41 5.23 20.93
N ALA A 19 -14.51 5.98 19.83
CA ALA A 19 -15.26 5.56 18.65
C ALA A 19 -14.72 4.23 18.09
N ILE A 20 -13.39 4.10 17.94
CA ILE A 20 -12.74 2.85 17.49
C ILE A 20 -13.06 1.68 18.43
N HIS A 21 -13.02 1.91 19.74
CA HIS A 21 -13.37 0.88 20.71
C HIS A 21 -14.81 0.40 20.53
N LEU A 22 -15.79 1.32 20.44
CA LEU A 22 -17.19 0.95 20.24
C LEU A 22 -17.44 0.26 18.89
N TYR A 23 -16.81 0.71 17.80
CA TYR A 23 -16.91 0.01 16.52
C TYR A 23 -16.31 -1.40 16.61
N THR A 24 -15.22 -1.59 17.35
CA THR A 24 -14.62 -2.91 17.55
C THR A 24 -15.56 -3.85 18.27
N VAL A 25 -16.20 -3.38 19.35
CA VAL A 25 -17.23 -4.15 20.07
C VAL A 25 -18.42 -4.47 19.15
N ALA A 26 -18.85 -3.53 18.31
CA ALA A 26 -19.92 -3.76 17.35
C ALA A 26 -19.54 -4.83 16.31
N ILE A 27 -18.32 -4.76 15.76
CA ILE A 27 -17.81 -5.75 14.80
C ILE A 27 -17.67 -7.12 15.45
N SER A 28 -17.21 -7.23 16.70
CA SER A 28 -17.07 -8.54 17.37
C SER A 28 -18.40 -9.23 17.68
N SER A 29 -19.54 -8.57 17.51
CA SER A 29 -20.83 -9.19 17.76
C SER A 29 -21.20 -10.21 16.65
N PRO A 30 -21.56 -11.46 17.01
CA PRO A 30 -21.91 -12.49 16.04
C PRO A 30 -23.26 -12.23 15.36
N HIS A 31 -24.11 -11.39 15.96
CA HIS A 31 -25.44 -11.08 15.44
C HIS A 31 -25.47 -9.93 14.44
N VAL A 32 -24.32 -9.34 14.11
CA VAL A 32 -24.24 -8.23 13.15
C VAL A 32 -24.18 -8.81 11.73
N PRO A 33 -25.16 -8.49 10.85
CA PRO A 33 -25.13 -8.91 9.46
C PRO A 33 -23.94 -8.32 8.71
N ASP A 34 -23.47 -8.99 7.66
CA ASP A 34 -22.28 -8.59 6.90
C ASP A 34 -22.36 -7.19 6.30
N HIS A 35 -23.53 -6.79 5.81
CA HIS A 35 -23.71 -5.43 5.28
C HIS A 35 -23.55 -4.34 6.38
N GLU A 36 -23.99 -4.61 7.62
CA GLU A 36 -23.76 -3.69 8.75
C GLU A 36 -22.31 -3.76 9.22
N ARG A 37 -21.72 -4.95 9.23
CA ARG A 37 -20.31 -5.18 9.58
C ARG A 37 -19.37 -4.39 8.67
N ALA A 38 -19.64 -4.38 7.36
CA ALA A 38 -18.91 -3.56 6.39
C ALA A 38 -18.98 -2.06 6.73
N ILE A 39 -20.16 -1.57 7.14
CA ILE A 39 -20.36 -0.17 7.58
C ILE A 39 -19.54 0.13 8.84
N TYR A 40 -19.56 -0.76 9.84
CA TYR A 40 -18.77 -0.57 11.07
C TYR A 40 -17.27 -0.58 10.82
N LEU A 41 -16.79 -1.49 9.98
CA LEU A 41 -15.39 -1.53 9.54
C LEU A 41 -14.98 -0.24 8.84
N ALA A 42 -15.79 0.24 7.88
CA ALA A 42 -15.48 1.47 7.18
C ALA A 42 -15.52 2.71 8.10
N ASN A 43 -16.43 2.75 9.09
CA ASN A 43 -16.47 3.83 10.06
C ASN A 43 -15.29 3.78 11.06
N ARG A 44 -14.87 2.59 11.48
CA ARG A 44 -13.64 2.40 12.27
C ARG A 44 -12.42 2.86 11.49
N ALA A 45 -12.35 2.54 10.20
CA ALA A 45 -11.33 3.04 9.28
C ALA A 45 -11.35 4.58 9.19
N ALA A 46 -12.53 5.21 9.18
CA ALA A 46 -12.63 6.67 9.21
C ALA A 46 -12.02 7.28 10.49
N ALA A 47 -12.30 6.68 11.65
CA ALA A 47 -11.74 7.11 12.93
C ALA A 47 -10.21 6.88 12.98
N ALA A 48 -9.73 5.74 12.47
CA ALA A 48 -8.31 5.43 12.37
C ALA A 48 -7.57 6.42 11.44
N LEU A 49 -8.21 6.85 10.35
CA LEU A 49 -7.66 7.84 9.42
C LEU A 49 -7.44 9.19 10.11
N LYS A 50 -8.36 9.62 10.98
CA LYS A 50 -8.20 10.84 11.79
C LYS A 50 -7.04 10.76 12.78
N LEU A 51 -6.68 9.56 13.19
CA LEU A 51 -5.51 9.28 14.03
C LEU A 51 -4.25 8.94 13.23
N GLN A 52 -4.28 9.09 11.90
CA GLN A 52 -3.17 8.76 10.99
C GLN A 52 -2.66 7.30 11.12
N ARG A 53 -3.53 6.38 11.55
CA ARG A 53 -3.22 4.95 11.66
C ARG A 53 -3.45 4.24 10.34
N PHE A 54 -2.66 4.59 9.32
CA PHE A 54 -2.95 4.20 7.93
C PHE A 54 -3.00 2.68 7.71
N GLN A 55 -2.16 1.90 8.41
CA GLN A 55 -2.21 0.43 8.35
C GLN A 55 -3.55 -0.13 8.86
N ASP A 56 -4.09 0.44 9.94
CA ASP A 56 -5.42 0.06 10.46
C ASP A 56 -6.52 0.42 9.46
N VAL A 57 -6.39 1.57 8.78
CA VAL A 57 -7.34 1.98 7.72
C VAL A 57 -7.34 0.98 6.58
N VAL A 58 -6.16 0.56 6.09
CA VAL A 58 -6.05 -0.42 4.99
C VAL A 58 -6.67 -1.75 5.39
N ARG A 59 -6.36 -2.26 6.59
CA ARG A 59 -6.94 -3.50 7.11
C ARG A 59 -8.46 -3.44 7.16
N ASP A 60 -9.01 -2.44 7.87
CA ASP A 60 -10.44 -2.33 8.10
C ASP A 60 -11.21 -2.06 6.81
N ALA A 61 -10.67 -1.22 5.92
CA ALA A 61 -11.28 -0.95 4.63
C ALA A 61 -11.24 -2.18 3.71
N SER A 62 -10.17 -2.98 3.75
CA SER A 62 -10.11 -4.22 2.96
C SER A 62 -11.14 -5.23 3.45
N GLN A 63 -11.26 -5.44 4.76
CA GLN A 63 -12.31 -6.29 5.33
C GLN A 63 -13.72 -5.77 4.97
N ALA A 64 -13.92 -4.46 4.94
CA ALA A 64 -15.21 -3.89 4.51
C ALA A 64 -15.51 -4.18 3.03
N LEU A 65 -14.49 -4.22 2.18
CA LEU A 65 -14.59 -4.51 0.75
C LEU A 65 -14.75 -6.01 0.46
N ASP A 66 -14.19 -6.88 1.30
CA ASP A 66 -14.44 -8.32 1.23
C ASP A 66 -15.95 -8.63 1.45
N LEU A 67 -16.60 -7.87 2.33
CA LEU A 67 -18.04 -7.98 2.61
C LEU A 67 -18.92 -7.23 1.61
N ASN A 68 -18.42 -6.11 1.08
CA ASN A 68 -19.12 -5.29 0.10
C ASN A 68 -18.11 -4.66 -0.88
N PRO A 69 -17.80 -5.33 -2.01
CA PRO A 69 -16.76 -4.89 -2.95
C PRO A 69 -17.00 -3.50 -3.55
N GLY A 70 -18.27 -3.09 -3.68
CA GLY A 70 -18.65 -1.78 -4.22
C GLY A 70 -18.69 -0.66 -3.18
N TYR A 71 -18.20 -0.87 -1.95
CA TYR A 71 -18.36 0.11 -0.90
C TYR A 71 -17.45 1.33 -1.07
N VAL A 72 -17.95 2.33 -1.79
CA VAL A 72 -17.24 3.57 -2.16
C VAL A 72 -16.51 4.22 -0.99
N LYS A 73 -17.12 4.30 0.20
CA LYS A 73 -16.48 4.92 1.38
C LYS A 73 -15.27 4.13 1.88
N ALA A 74 -15.25 2.81 1.74
CA ALA A 74 -14.09 1.99 2.08
C ALA A 74 -12.99 2.15 1.02
N LEU A 75 -13.34 2.13 -0.28
CA LEU A 75 -12.39 2.37 -1.38
C LEU A 75 -11.67 3.73 -1.24
N VAL A 76 -12.42 4.81 -1.01
CA VAL A 76 -11.83 6.16 -0.86
C VAL A 76 -10.85 6.21 0.30
N ARG A 77 -11.21 5.63 1.45
CA ARG A 77 -10.35 5.62 2.64
C ARG A 77 -9.11 4.74 2.46
N ARG A 78 -9.26 3.58 1.82
CA ARG A 78 -8.14 2.68 1.52
C ARG A 78 -7.16 3.32 0.54
N LYS A 79 -7.68 3.96 -0.52
CA LYS A 79 -6.87 4.74 -1.47
C LYS A 79 -6.04 5.80 -0.74
N GLU A 80 -6.68 6.62 0.10
CA GLU A 80 -6.00 7.68 0.86
C GLU A 80 -4.92 7.10 1.79
N ALA A 81 -5.23 6.03 2.53
CA ALA A 81 -4.27 5.39 3.42
C ALA A 81 -3.10 4.75 2.67
N ARG A 82 -3.35 4.13 1.51
CA ARG A 82 -2.32 3.55 0.65
C ARG A 82 -1.37 4.61 0.09
N GLU A 83 -1.89 5.76 -0.36
CA GLU A 83 -1.04 6.90 -0.75
C GLU A 83 -0.14 7.36 0.41
N ARG A 84 -0.68 7.44 1.63
CA ARG A 84 0.09 7.81 2.84
C ARG A 84 1.16 6.79 3.22
N LEU A 85 0.97 5.53 2.85
CA LEU A 85 1.92 4.44 3.03
C LEU A 85 2.86 4.26 1.83
N ALA A 86 2.78 5.12 0.81
CA ALA A 86 3.48 4.97 -0.46
C ALA A 86 3.20 3.64 -1.19
N ASP A 87 2.07 2.99 -0.89
CA ASP A 87 1.50 1.90 -1.69
C ASP A 87 0.77 2.49 -2.91
N TRP A 88 1.55 3.04 -3.84
CA TRP A 88 1.01 3.72 -5.02
C TRP A 88 0.27 2.77 -5.95
N GLN A 89 0.71 1.51 -6.01
CA GLN A 89 0.08 0.49 -6.84
C GLN A 89 -1.32 0.14 -6.32
N GLY A 90 -1.44 -0.15 -5.02
CA GLY A 90 -2.75 -0.40 -4.42
C GLY A 90 -3.67 0.83 -4.47
N ALA A 91 -3.11 2.05 -4.31
CA ALA A 91 -3.88 3.28 -4.45
C ALA A 91 -4.42 3.45 -5.89
N LEU A 92 -3.62 3.13 -6.91
CA LEU A 92 -4.03 3.15 -8.31
C LEU A 92 -5.16 2.15 -8.58
N GLU A 93 -5.09 0.95 -8.00
CA GLU A 93 -6.16 -0.06 -8.12
C GLU A 93 -7.48 0.45 -7.52
N ASP A 94 -7.44 1.01 -6.31
CA ASP A 94 -8.63 1.59 -5.69
C ASP A 94 -9.19 2.78 -6.49
N ALA A 95 -8.30 3.62 -7.04
CA ALA A 95 -8.68 4.75 -7.89
C ALA A 95 -9.37 4.32 -9.19
N LYS A 96 -8.92 3.21 -9.80
CA LYS A 96 -9.58 2.61 -10.98
C LYS A 96 -10.95 2.08 -10.63
N GLN A 97 -11.10 1.38 -9.50
CA GLN A 97 -12.41 0.88 -9.04
C GLN A 97 -13.40 2.01 -8.75
N LEU A 98 -12.90 3.16 -8.26
CA LEU A 98 -13.68 4.37 -8.05
C LEU A 98 -14.00 5.14 -9.35
N ALA A 99 -13.50 4.69 -10.50
CA ALA A 99 -13.61 5.40 -11.79
C ALA A 99 -13.18 6.88 -11.70
N LEU A 100 -12.06 7.14 -10.99
CA LEU A 100 -11.54 8.50 -10.84
C LEU A 100 -11.05 9.08 -12.18
N PRO A 101 -10.98 10.42 -12.31
CA PRO A 101 -10.57 11.06 -13.55
C PRO A 101 -9.18 10.60 -14.03
N PRO A 102 -8.93 10.58 -15.36
CA PRO A 102 -7.65 10.15 -15.93
C PRO A 102 -6.43 10.86 -15.35
N ALA A 103 -6.56 12.14 -14.98
CA ALA A 103 -5.49 12.91 -14.34
C ALA A 103 -5.02 12.30 -13.01
N GLU A 104 -5.96 11.81 -12.20
CA GLU A 104 -5.64 11.17 -10.91
C GLU A 104 -5.03 9.79 -11.11
N LEU A 105 -5.53 9.01 -12.08
CA LEU A 105 -4.96 7.71 -12.44
C LEU A 105 -3.54 7.86 -12.97
N HIS A 106 -3.30 8.87 -13.81
CA HIS A 106 -1.97 9.18 -14.33
C HIS A 106 -1.01 9.56 -13.20
N ARG A 107 -1.43 10.45 -12.28
CA ARG A 107 -0.61 10.85 -11.11
C ARG A 107 -0.16 9.64 -10.30
N LEU A 108 -1.09 8.75 -9.96
CA LEU A 108 -0.80 7.54 -9.17
C LEU A 108 0.08 6.55 -9.95
N SER A 109 -0.15 6.39 -11.26
CA SER A 109 0.69 5.56 -12.13
C SER A 109 2.13 6.07 -12.19
N THR A 110 2.34 7.38 -12.33
CA THR A 110 3.69 7.96 -12.33
C THR A 110 4.37 7.76 -10.98
N ALA A 111 3.65 7.96 -9.87
CA ALA A 111 4.20 7.74 -8.53
C ALA A 111 4.61 6.27 -8.30
N ALA A 112 3.81 5.31 -8.80
CA ALA A 112 4.14 3.88 -8.73
C ALA A 112 5.41 3.55 -9.53
N GLN A 113 5.53 4.04 -10.77
CA GLN A 113 6.72 3.84 -11.60
C GLN A 113 7.98 4.45 -10.99
N GLN A 114 7.87 5.65 -10.41
CA GLN A 114 8.99 6.31 -9.73
C GLN A 114 9.45 5.47 -8.53
N LYS A 115 8.50 5.01 -7.69
CA LYS A 115 8.82 4.17 -6.54
C LYS A 115 9.50 2.87 -6.97
N GLU A 116 8.99 2.19 -7.99
CA GLU A 116 9.60 0.98 -8.54
C GLU A 116 11.01 1.25 -9.10
N ALA A 117 11.21 2.35 -9.81
CA ALA A 117 12.51 2.73 -10.35
C ALA A 117 13.53 3.03 -9.23
N THR A 118 13.11 3.75 -8.19
CA THR A 118 13.94 4.02 -7.01
C THR A 118 14.28 2.73 -6.28
N ASP A 119 13.30 1.88 -5.99
CA ASP A 119 13.53 0.60 -5.30
C ASP A 119 14.44 -0.32 -6.12
N ARG A 120 14.29 -0.34 -7.45
CA ARG A 120 15.19 -1.07 -8.37
C ARG A 120 16.60 -0.51 -8.33
N GLN A 121 16.77 0.81 -8.31
CA GLN A 121 18.08 1.45 -8.23
C GLN A 121 18.77 1.13 -6.90
N GLU A 122 18.05 1.20 -5.79
CA GLU A 122 18.55 0.85 -4.45
C GLU A 122 18.95 -0.62 -4.38
N ALA A 123 18.09 -1.53 -4.87
CA ALA A 123 18.38 -2.95 -4.92
C ALA A 123 19.62 -3.27 -5.78
N MET A 124 19.73 -2.64 -6.96
CA MET A 124 20.91 -2.80 -7.83
C MET A 124 22.18 -2.24 -7.18
N SER A 125 22.09 -1.11 -6.48
CA SER A 125 23.21 -0.55 -5.74
C SER A 125 23.66 -1.48 -4.60
N ALA A 126 22.72 -2.02 -3.84
CA ALA A 126 23.00 -2.98 -2.78
C ALA A 126 23.64 -4.27 -3.34
N LEU A 127 23.15 -4.79 -4.46
CA LEU A 127 23.71 -5.96 -5.12
C LEU A 127 25.13 -5.71 -5.64
N LYS A 128 25.40 -4.53 -6.23
CA LYS A 128 26.75 -4.13 -6.63
C LYS A 128 27.68 -4.02 -5.43
N GLY A 129 27.24 -3.42 -4.34
CA GLY A 129 28.02 -3.32 -3.10
C GLY A 129 28.38 -4.70 -2.52
N LEU A 130 27.41 -5.62 -2.49
CA LEU A 130 27.62 -6.99 -2.05
C LEU A 130 28.61 -7.73 -2.98
N GLY A 131 28.46 -7.59 -4.30
CA GLY A 131 29.38 -8.17 -5.27
C GLY A 131 30.81 -7.65 -5.09
N ASN A 132 30.98 -6.33 -4.95
CA ASN A 132 32.29 -5.72 -4.70
C ASN A 132 32.91 -6.16 -3.38
N SER A 133 32.11 -6.34 -2.31
CA SER A 133 32.63 -6.85 -1.03
C SER A 133 33.16 -8.28 -1.12
N ILE A 134 32.59 -9.12 -1.99
CA ILE A 134 33.09 -10.48 -2.22
C ILE A 134 34.36 -10.43 -3.07
N LEU A 135 34.37 -9.61 -4.13
CA LEU A 135 35.50 -9.49 -5.05
C LEU A 135 36.72 -8.80 -4.42
N SER A 136 36.52 -7.86 -3.49
CA SER A 136 37.61 -7.15 -2.83
C SER A 136 38.53 -8.08 -2.04
N ASN A 137 38.00 -9.19 -1.52
CA ASN A 137 38.81 -10.21 -0.84
C ASN A 137 39.80 -10.92 -1.77
N PHE A 138 39.60 -10.80 -3.09
CA PHE A 138 40.48 -11.31 -4.13
C PHE A 138 41.22 -10.18 -4.87
N GLY A 139 41.18 -8.94 -4.36
CA GLY A 139 41.80 -7.78 -5.00
C GLY A 139 41.10 -7.32 -6.28
N MET A 140 39.81 -7.62 -6.44
CA MET A 140 39.03 -7.31 -7.64
C MET A 140 37.81 -6.42 -7.34
N SER A 141 37.25 -5.81 -8.39
CA SER A 141 36.02 -5.01 -8.41
C SER A 141 35.12 -5.41 -9.59
N LEU A 142 33.81 -5.21 -9.48
CA LEU A 142 32.89 -5.34 -10.62
C LEU A 142 33.24 -4.41 -11.79
N ASP A 143 33.92 -3.29 -11.51
CA ASP A 143 34.37 -2.36 -12.56
C ASP A 143 35.54 -2.90 -13.38
N ASP A 144 36.25 -3.92 -12.87
CA ASP A 144 37.35 -4.62 -13.56
C ASP A 144 36.83 -5.58 -14.63
N PHE A 145 35.51 -5.84 -14.67
CA PHE A 145 34.92 -6.75 -15.65
C PHE A 145 34.10 -5.97 -16.69
N ALA A 146 34.27 -6.31 -17.96
CA ALA A 146 33.47 -5.84 -19.08
C ALA A 146 32.64 -6.99 -19.65
N VAL A 147 31.35 -6.76 -19.84
CA VAL A 147 30.45 -7.71 -20.51
C VAL A 147 30.31 -7.29 -21.98
N GLU A 148 30.80 -8.11 -22.88
CA GLU A 148 30.67 -7.93 -24.33
C GLU A 148 29.62 -8.90 -24.87
N LYS A 149 28.64 -8.38 -25.62
CA LYS A 149 27.66 -9.21 -26.31
C LYS A 149 28.18 -9.54 -27.71
N ASP A 150 28.28 -10.82 -28.03
CA ASP A 150 28.64 -11.28 -29.37
C ASP A 150 27.48 -11.00 -30.35
N PRO A 151 27.69 -10.19 -31.41
CA PRO A 151 26.64 -9.84 -32.36
C PRO A 151 26.16 -11.01 -33.23
N ASN A 152 26.95 -12.07 -33.39
CA ASN A 152 26.62 -13.20 -34.26
C ASN A 152 25.89 -14.34 -33.51
N SER A 153 26.31 -14.63 -32.29
CA SER A 153 25.75 -15.72 -31.49
C SER A 153 24.73 -15.26 -30.44
N GLY A 154 24.70 -13.96 -30.12
CA GLY A 154 23.92 -13.41 -29.01
C GLY A 154 24.44 -13.80 -27.62
N SER A 155 25.57 -14.51 -27.54
CA SER A 155 26.19 -14.93 -26.28
C SER A 155 26.86 -13.75 -25.56
N PHE A 156 26.99 -13.85 -24.23
CA PHE A 156 27.64 -12.84 -23.39
C PHE A 156 29.02 -13.36 -22.98
N ASN A 157 30.07 -12.62 -23.35
CA ASN A 157 31.43 -12.86 -22.90
C ASN A 157 31.78 -11.85 -21.80
N VAL A 158 32.30 -12.33 -20.68
CA VAL A 158 32.83 -11.48 -19.61
C VAL A 158 34.35 -11.50 -19.71
N LYS A 159 34.96 -10.34 -19.91
CA LYS A 159 36.41 -10.16 -19.94
C LYS A 159 36.83 -9.28 -18.77
N MET A 160 37.97 -9.59 -18.17
CA MET A 160 38.63 -8.65 -17.28
C MET A 160 39.26 -7.55 -18.14
N LYS A 161 39.14 -6.30 -17.69
CA LYS A 161 39.77 -5.13 -18.31
C LYS A 161 41.27 -5.13 -18.07
#